data_AF-A0A6P8D4I5-F1
#
_entry.id   AF-A0A6P8D4I5-F1
#
_cell.length_a   1.000
_cell.length_b   1.000
_cell.length_c   1.000
_cell.angle_alpha   90.00
_cell.angle_beta   90.00
_cell.angle_gamma   90.00
#
_symmetry.space_group_name_H-M   'P 1'
#
loop_
_entity.id
_entity.type
_entity.pdbx_description
1 polymer ?
#
loop_
_entity_poly.entity_id
_entity_poly.type
_entity_poly.pdbx_seq_one_letter_code
_entity_poly.pdbx_strand_id
1 'polypeptide(L)'
;MDCWRNLPHGRTWGRYYVGPIQLVVCYGAVVGNTLLGGECLKAIYLLSVPDGSMKLYEFVMIFGSMMLILAQFPSFHSLRYINLASLVLCLAYSACAATGSIYIGNSSNGAEKDYSLVGDTESRVFGMFNAIAIIATSFGNGIIPEIQATLAPPVKGKMFKGLCLCYAIVLVTFFSVAISGYWAFGNQADALILSNFVVDGRALMPKWFVFMTNMFTILQLSAVAVVYCQPTNEALERAFADPMSGELSLRNIVPRVISRSLVVIAAITLAAMLPFFGDINSFVGAFGFIPLDFILPAVFFNLTFKPSKRSPIFWVNITIAVIFSILGVIASIAAVRQIALDAETYKLFADV
;
A
#
# COMPACT_ATOMS: atom_id res chain seq x y z
N MET A 1 3.80 -18.27 -8.05
CA MET A 1 4.91 -19.08 -7.49
C MET A 1 5.77 -19.83 -8.52
N ASP A 2 5.31 -20.14 -9.74
CA ASP A 2 6.11 -20.87 -10.74
C ASP A 2 7.21 -20.05 -11.43
N CYS A 3 7.23 -18.72 -11.26
CA CYS A 3 8.24 -17.81 -11.84
C CYS A 3 9.67 -18.11 -11.38
N TRP A 4 9.84 -18.71 -10.18
CA TRP A 4 11.13 -18.94 -9.54
C TRP A 4 11.76 -20.30 -9.84
N ARG A 5 11.12 -21.18 -10.62
CA ARG A 5 11.63 -22.56 -10.87
C ARG A 5 12.99 -22.61 -11.56
N ASN A 6 13.35 -21.57 -12.31
CA ASN A 6 14.56 -21.54 -13.14
C ASN A 6 15.81 -21.01 -12.40
N LEU A 7 15.69 -20.61 -11.13
CA LEU A 7 16.84 -20.17 -10.31
C LEU A 7 17.46 -21.34 -9.53
N PRO A 8 18.79 -21.33 -9.29
CA PRO A 8 19.41 -22.26 -8.35
C PRO A 8 18.75 -22.14 -6.97
N HIS A 9 18.24 -23.25 -6.42
CA HIS A 9 17.42 -23.28 -5.19
C HIS A 9 16.13 -22.42 -5.25
N GLY A 10 15.69 -21.99 -6.43
CA GLY A 10 14.57 -21.07 -6.59
C GLY A 10 13.23 -21.57 -6.04
N ARG A 11 13.01 -22.89 -6.01
CA ARG A 11 11.84 -23.49 -5.34
C ARG A 11 11.90 -23.32 -3.81
N THR A 12 13.08 -23.38 -3.20
CA THR A 12 13.27 -23.21 -1.74
C THR A 12 13.22 -21.73 -1.37
N TRP A 13 13.96 -20.87 -2.07
CA TRP A 13 13.96 -19.42 -1.83
C TRP A 13 12.58 -18.80 -2.10
N GLY A 14 11.94 -19.20 -3.21
CA GLY A 14 10.60 -18.75 -3.54
C GLY A 14 9.56 -19.12 -2.47
N ARG A 15 9.69 -20.31 -1.87
CA ARG A 15 8.73 -20.79 -0.87
C ARG A 15 8.98 -20.24 0.55
N TYR A 16 10.24 -20.12 0.96
CA TYR A 16 10.58 -19.81 2.36
C TYR A 16 11.04 -18.36 2.60
N TYR A 17 11.42 -17.63 1.55
CA TYR A 17 11.84 -16.23 1.67
C TYR A 17 10.93 -15.30 0.87
N VAL A 18 10.84 -15.47 -0.45
CA VAL A 18 10.10 -14.53 -1.31
C VAL A 18 8.59 -14.58 -1.01
N GLY A 19 8.01 -15.78 -0.95
CA GLY A 19 6.57 -15.97 -0.73
C GLY A 19 6.04 -15.33 0.55
N PRO A 20 6.64 -15.59 1.73
CA PRO A 20 6.22 -14.97 2.98
C PRO A 20 6.31 -13.44 2.95
N ILE A 21 7.39 -12.88 2.42
CA ILE A 21 7.56 -11.41 2.36
C ILE A 21 6.54 -10.80 1.38
N GLN A 22 6.30 -11.45 0.24
CA GLN A 22 5.28 -11.03 -0.73
C GLN A 22 3.88 -11.07 -0.10
N LEU A 23 3.58 -12.09 0.69
CA LEU A 23 2.31 -12.19 1.43
C LEU A 23 2.16 -11.07 2.47
N VAL A 24 3.23 -10.74 3.21
CA VAL A 24 3.23 -9.61 4.15
C VAL A 24 2.91 -8.31 3.42
N VAL A 25 3.55 -8.06 2.27
CA VAL A 25 3.28 -6.86 1.45
C VAL A 25 1.85 -6.82 0.96
N CYS A 26 1.37 -7.89 0.33
CA CYS A 26 0.03 -7.91 -0.23
C CYS A 26 -1.04 -7.81 0.85
N TYR A 27 -0.86 -8.50 1.97
CA TYR A 27 -1.78 -8.42 3.10
C TYR A 27 -1.74 -7.04 3.78
N GLY A 28 -0.56 -6.47 3.98
CA GLY A 28 -0.41 -5.11 4.50
C GLY A 28 -1.09 -4.05 3.63
N ALA A 29 -1.02 -4.19 2.30
CA ALA A 29 -1.75 -3.33 1.37
C ALA A 29 -3.27 -3.45 1.53
N VAL A 30 -3.80 -4.65 1.80
CA VAL A 30 -5.24 -4.84 2.09
C VAL A 30 -5.64 -4.16 3.40
N VAL A 31 -4.82 -4.27 4.46
CA VAL A 31 -5.05 -3.55 5.73
C VAL A 31 -5.05 -2.04 5.50
N GLY A 32 -4.02 -1.50 4.85
CA GLY A 32 -3.90 -0.07 4.55
C GLY A 32 -5.06 0.46 3.69
N ASN A 33 -5.45 -0.27 2.65
CA ASN A 33 -6.60 0.12 1.82
C ASN A 33 -7.91 0.12 2.60
N THR A 34 -8.08 -0.82 3.54
CA THR A 34 -9.28 -0.90 4.37
C THR A 34 -9.37 0.30 5.32
N LEU A 35 -8.24 0.69 5.91
CA LEU A 35 -8.14 1.90 6.74
C LEU A 35 -8.45 3.17 5.94
N LEU A 36 -7.76 3.38 4.80
CA LEU A 36 -7.98 4.53 3.93
C LEU A 36 -9.42 4.65 3.44
N GLY A 37 -10.05 3.52 3.10
CA GLY A 37 -11.46 3.51 2.70
C GLY A 37 -12.37 3.98 3.84
N GLY A 38 -12.07 3.58 5.08
CA GLY A 38 -12.73 4.08 6.28
C GLY A 38 -12.52 5.58 6.52
N GLU A 39 -11.29 6.07 6.38
CA GLU A 39 -10.97 7.50 6.52
C GLU A 39 -11.72 8.36 5.49
N CYS A 40 -11.74 7.91 4.23
CA CYS A 40 -12.48 8.60 3.16
C CYS A 40 -14.00 8.64 3.43
N LEU A 41 -14.57 7.54 3.95
CA LEU A 41 -15.98 7.48 4.34
C LEU A 41 -16.28 8.41 5.53
N LYS A 42 -15.40 8.43 6.54
CA LYS A 42 -15.51 9.34 7.69
C LYS A 42 -15.47 10.80 7.22
N ALA A 43 -14.56 11.14 6.30
CA ALA A 43 -14.48 12.48 5.72
C ALA A 43 -15.80 12.88 5.03
N ILE A 44 -16.39 11.99 4.24
CA ILE A 44 -17.71 12.23 3.60
C ILE A 44 -18.84 12.39 4.62
N TYR A 45 -18.82 11.58 5.68
CA TYR A 45 -19.79 11.70 6.76
C TYR A 45 -19.71 13.08 7.44
N LEU A 46 -18.51 13.54 7.79
CA LEU A 46 -18.29 14.85 8.42
C LEU A 46 -18.65 16.03 7.50
N LEU A 47 -18.59 15.87 6.17
CA LEU A 47 -19.11 16.89 5.24
C LEU A 47 -20.63 17.09 5.36
N SER A 48 -21.34 16.01 5.69
CA SER A 48 -22.81 15.95 5.75
C SER A 48 -23.33 16.24 7.15
N VAL A 49 -22.63 15.74 8.17
CA VAL A 49 -22.95 15.89 9.60
C VAL A 49 -21.67 16.34 10.34
N PRO A 50 -21.42 17.65 10.43
CA PRO A 50 -20.16 18.19 10.98
C PRO A 50 -19.90 17.79 12.44
N ASP A 51 -20.94 17.65 13.26
CA ASP A 51 -20.87 17.25 14.67
C ASP A 51 -21.21 15.76 14.88
N GLY A 52 -20.93 14.94 13.87
CA GLY A 52 -21.24 13.51 13.91
C GLY A 52 -20.41 12.77 14.96
N SER A 53 -21.04 11.86 15.71
CA SER A 53 -20.39 11.12 16.81
C SER A 53 -19.81 9.75 16.41
N MET A 54 -19.98 9.36 15.14
CA MET A 54 -19.50 8.07 14.63
C MET A 54 -17.98 8.07 14.54
N LYS A 55 -17.38 6.97 14.99
CA LYS A 55 -15.92 6.82 15.11
C LYS A 55 -15.31 6.19 13.86
N LEU A 56 -14.02 6.43 13.62
CA LEU A 56 -13.30 5.90 12.47
C LEU A 56 -13.46 4.38 12.28
N TYR A 57 -13.38 3.59 13.35
CA TYR A 57 -13.51 2.12 13.26
C TYR A 57 -14.86 1.68 12.67
N GLU A 58 -15.94 2.45 12.86
CA GLU A 58 -17.25 2.14 12.30
C GLU A 58 -17.23 2.27 10.76
N PHE A 59 -16.56 3.30 10.25
CA PHE A 59 -16.36 3.47 8.81
C PHE A 59 -15.41 2.43 8.22
N VAL A 60 -14.37 2.03 8.96
CA VAL A 60 -13.48 0.91 8.59
C VAL A 60 -14.28 -0.39 8.50
N MET A 61 -15.20 -0.66 9.43
CA MET A 61 -16.09 -1.82 9.35
C MET A 61 -17.06 -1.77 8.17
N ILE A 62 -17.60 -0.59 7.85
CA ILE A 62 -18.49 -0.40 6.69
C ILE A 62 -17.75 -0.69 5.39
N PHE A 63 -16.60 -0.04 5.16
CA PHE A 63 -15.79 -0.29 3.97
C PHE A 63 -15.27 -1.74 3.94
N GLY A 64 -14.86 -2.27 5.08
CA GLY A 64 -14.46 -3.66 5.26
C GLY A 64 -15.54 -4.67 4.89
N SER A 65 -16.80 -4.39 5.22
CA SER A 65 -17.94 -5.24 4.85
C SER A 65 -18.15 -5.28 3.34
N MET A 66 -17.98 -4.14 2.66
CA MET A 66 -17.95 -4.10 1.20
C MET A 66 -16.76 -4.90 0.65
N MET A 67 -15.58 -4.77 1.25
CA MET A 67 -14.38 -5.53 0.88
C MET A 67 -14.57 -7.05 1.03
N LEU A 68 -15.31 -7.51 2.05
CA LEU A 68 -15.64 -8.93 2.23
C LEU A 68 -16.44 -9.48 1.05
N ILE A 69 -17.41 -8.73 0.54
CA ILE A 69 -18.21 -9.09 -0.63
C ILE A 69 -17.29 -9.14 -1.86
N LEU A 70 -16.47 -8.11 -2.04
CA LEU A 70 -15.57 -8.00 -3.19
C LEU A 70 -14.49 -9.10 -3.21
N ALA A 71 -14.01 -9.54 -2.05
CA ALA A 71 -13.00 -10.60 -1.94
C ALA A 71 -13.49 -11.98 -2.41
N GLN A 72 -14.81 -12.19 -2.51
CA GLN A 72 -15.36 -13.46 -3.01
C GLN A 72 -15.28 -13.61 -4.52
N PHE A 73 -15.08 -12.52 -5.27
CA PHE A 73 -15.06 -12.58 -6.73
C PHE A 73 -13.88 -13.43 -7.26
N PRO A 74 -14.07 -14.24 -8.33
CA PRO A 74 -13.15 -15.34 -8.60
C PRO A 74 -11.96 -15.03 -9.53
N SER A 75 -11.93 -13.96 -10.34
CA SER A 75 -10.94 -13.94 -11.44
C SER A 75 -10.38 -12.58 -11.87
N PHE A 76 -9.09 -12.61 -12.24
CA PHE A 76 -8.34 -11.53 -12.90
C PHE A 76 -8.83 -11.19 -14.31
N HIS A 77 -9.50 -12.12 -15.01
CA HIS A 77 -9.84 -11.95 -16.41
C HIS A 77 -10.93 -10.89 -16.63
N SER A 78 -11.80 -10.70 -15.62
CA SER A 78 -12.79 -9.61 -15.57
C SER A 78 -12.20 -8.28 -15.06
N LEU A 79 -10.97 -8.29 -14.52
CA LEU A 79 -10.37 -7.12 -13.89
C LEU A 79 -9.69 -6.17 -14.86
N ARG A 80 -9.48 -6.51 -16.15
CA ARG A 80 -8.77 -5.60 -17.08
C ARG A 80 -9.47 -4.25 -17.20
N TYR A 81 -10.80 -4.25 -17.33
CA TYR A 81 -11.59 -3.01 -17.41
C TYR A 81 -11.69 -2.31 -16.05
N ILE A 82 -11.78 -3.08 -14.96
CA ILE A 82 -11.79 -2.56 -13.59
C ILE A 82 -10.46 -1.87 -13.26
N ASN A 83 -9.33 -2.46 -13.66
CA ASN A 83 -7.99 -1.89 -13.49
C ASN A 83 -7.78 -0.66 -14.36
N LEU A 84 -8.33 -0.64 -15.58
CA LEU A 84 -8.30 0.57 -16.41
C LEU A 84 -9.12 1.71 -15.78
N ALA A 85 -10.31 1.42 -15.28
CA ALA A 85 -11.13 2.39 -14.56
C ALA A 85 -10.42 2.86 -13.26
N SER A 86 -9.83 1.93 -12.51
CA SER A 86 -9.03 2.21 -11.31
C SER A 86 -7.84 3.13 -11.61
N LEU A 87 -7.14 2.93 -12.74
CA LEU A 87 -6.07 3.82 -13.18
C LEU A 87 -6.58 5.25 -13.43
N VAL A 88 -7.70 5.40 -14.16
CA VAL A 88 -8.29 6.72 -14.43
C VAL A 88 -8.71 7.41 -13.12
N LEU A 89 -9.36 6.68 -12.22
CA LEU A 89 -9.74 7.20 -10.89
C LEU A 89 -8.51 7.59 -10.07
N CYS A 90 -7.42 6.81 -10.15
CA CYS A 90 -6.16 7.10 -9.48
C CYS A 90 -5.55 8.43 -9.92
N LEU A 91 -5.48 8.63 -11.24
CA LEU A 91 -4.99 9.88 -11.81
C LEU A 91 -5.91 11.05 -11.47
N ALA A 92 -7.23 10.84 -11.50
CA ALA A 92 -8.21 11.86 -11.18
C ALA A 92 -8.11 12.32 -9.72
N TYR A 93 -8.16 11.40 -8.74
CA TYR A 93 -8.06 11.81 -7.33
C TYR A 93 -6.69 12.39 -7.01
N SER A 94 -5.61 11.93 -7.63
CA SER A 94 -4.26 12.49 -7.43
C SER A 94 -4.17 13.92 -7.93
N ALA A 95 -4.72 14.19 -9.12
CA ALA A 95 -4.81 15.55 -9.66
C ALA A 95 -5.70 16.45 -8.78
N CYS A 96 -6.82 15.92 -8.26
CA CYS A 96 -7.67 16.65 -7.32
C CYS A 96 -6.95 16.95 -5.99
N ALA A 97 -6.21 15.99 -5.43
CA ALA A 97 -5.43 16.18 -4.21
C ALA A 97 -4.34 17.24 -4.40
N ALA A 98 -3.61 17.21 -5.51
CA ALA A 98 -2.59 18.22 -5.80
C ALA A 98 -3.22 19.61 -6.02
N THR A 99 -4.28 19.68 -6.84
CA THR A 99 -4.97 20.95 -7.13
C THR A 99 -5.62 21.53 -5.88
N GLY A 100 -6.23 20.69 -5.04
CA GLY A 100 -6.84 21.10 -3.79
C GLY A 100 -5.81 21.62 -2.80
N SER A 101 -4.66 20.95 -2.69
CA SER A 101 -3.54 21.42 -1.86
C SER A 101 -3.02 22.78 -2.35
N ILE A 102 -2.82 22.94 -3.66
CA ILE A 102 -2.40 24.23 -4.25
C ILE A 102 -3.43 25.33 -3.98
N TYR A 103 -4.73 25.03 -4.11
CA TYR A 103 -5.80 25.98 -3.87
C TYR A 103 -5.82 26.44 -2.40
N ILE A 104 -5.83 25.49 -1.46
CA ILE A 104 -5.84 25.77 -0.02
C ILE A 104 -4.59 26.55 0.38
N GLY A 105 -3.42 26.12 -0.08
CA GLY A 105 -2.14 26.76 0.21
C GLY A 105 -2.01 28.18 -0.34
N ASN A 106 -2.78 28.56 -1.36
CA ASN A 106 -2.87 29.95 -1.85
C ASN A 106 -4.00 30.76 -1.18
N SER A 107 -4.91 30.12 -0.47
CA SER A 107 -6.04 30.78 0.20
C SER A 107 -5.62 31.31 1.58
N SER A 108 -6.30 32.37 2.04
CA SER A 108 -6.18 32.85 3.43
C SER A 108 -6.84 31.94 4.47
N ASN A 109 -7.50 30.86 4.02
CA ASN A 109 -8.24 29.93 4.87
C ASN A 109 -7.42 28.68 5.24
N GLY A 110 -6.21 28.54 4.68
CA GLY A 110 -5.29 27.46 5.04
C GLY A 110 -4.69 27.66 6.43
N ALA A 111 -4.29 26.56 7.07
CA ALA A 111 -3.55 26.60 8.32
C ALA A 111 -2.22 27.37 8.16
N GLU A 112 -1.69 27.88 9.28
CA GLU A 112 -0.38 28.51 9.30
C GLU A 112 0.70 27.52 8.86
N LYS A 113 1.48 27.91 7.85
CA LYS A 113 2.49 27.03 7.24
C LYS A 113 3.75 27.00 8.10
N ASP A 114 3.92 25.94 8.87
CA ASP A 114 5.15 25.67 9.61
C ASP A 114 6.03 24.63 8.90
N TYR A 115 7.30 24.97 8.72
CA TYR A 115 8.34 24.12 8.14
C TYR A 115 9.52 23.92 9.08
N SER A 116 9.36 24.28 10.35
CA SER A 116 10.38 24.09 11.37
C SER A 116 10.68 22.60 11.56
N LEU A 117 11.90 22.28 11.98
CA LEU A 117 12.24 20.89 12.30
C LEU A 117 11.64 20.52 13.66
N VAL A 118 10.57 19.73 13.65
CA VAL A 118 9.86 19.24 14.85
C VAL A 118 10.57 18.04 15.47
N GLY A 119 10.39 17.85 16.78
CA GLY A 119 10.91 16.70 17.53
C GLY A 119 12.36 16.82 17.96
N ASP A 120 12.79 15.93 18.85
CA ASP A 120 14.17 15.81 19.29
C ASP A 120 15.04 15.05 18.26
N THR A 121 16.36 14.98 18.49
CA THR A 121 17.29 14.33 17.55
C THR A 121 16.95 12.86 17.32
N GLU A 122 16.52 12.13 18.34
CA GLU A 122 16.19 10.71 18.22
C GLU A 122 14.97 10.51 17.32
N SER A 123 13.89 11.23 17.59
CA SER A 123 12.65 11.16 16.80
C SER A 123 12.88 11.54 15.34
N ARG A 124 13.75 12.52 15.07
CA ARG A 124 14.11 12.90 13.69
C ARG A 124 14.85 11.79 12.96
N VAL A 125 15.80 11.13 13.62
CA VAL A 125 16.57 10.03 13.02
C VAL A 125 15.66 8.85 12.71
N PHE A 126 14.80 8.43 13.64
CA PHE A 126 13.82 7.37 13.38
C PHE A 126 12.80 7.78 12.31
N GLY A 127 12.34 9.04 12.33
CA GLY A 127 11.47 9.61 11.30
C GLY A 127 12.07 9.54 9.90
N MET A 128 13.37 9.77 9.74
CA MET A 128 14.06 9.60 8.44
C MET A 128 14.00 8.16 7.93
N PHE A 129 14.21 7.17 8.80
CA PHE A 129 14.13 5.76 8.40
C PHE A 129 12.70 5.32 8.10
N ASN A 130 11.72 5.80 8.86
CA ASN A 130 10.31 5.61 8.55
C ASN A 130 9.95 6.21 7.19
N ALA A 131 10.43 7.42 6.87
CA ALA A 131 10.20 8.05 5.57
C ALA A 131 10.80 7.23 4.41
N ILE A 132 12.02 6.69 4.57
CA ILE A 132 12.64 5.80 3.57
C ILE A 132 11.77 4.56 3.34
N ALA A 133 11.23 3.96 4.40
CA ALA A 133 10.36 2.80 4.30
C ALA A 133 9.02 3.14 3.62
N ILE A 134 8.39 4.26 3.95
CA ILE A 134 7.16 4.73 3.29
C ILE A 134 7.42 4.99 1.78
N ILE A 135 8.57 5.56 1.43
CA ILE A 135 8.97 5.74 0.03
C ILE A 135 9.14 4.38 -0.65
N ALA A 136 9.79 3.41 0.00
CA ALA A 136 9.91 2.05 -0.53
C ALA A 136 8.53 1.40 -0.76
N THR A 137 7.58 1.60 0.15
CA THR A 137 6.18 1.15 -0.03
C THR A 137 5.49 1.81 -1.21
N SER A 138 5.73 3.10 -1.41
CA SER A 138 5.10 3.86 -2.49
C SER A 138 5.53 3.32 -3.87
N PHE A 139 6.83 3.06 -4.07
CA PHE A 139 7.37 2.60 -5.36
C PHE A 139 7.38 1.08 -5.53
N GLY A 140 7.15 0.35 -4.45
CA GLY A 140 7.20 -1.10 -4.44
C GLY A 140 5.97 -1.75 -5.06
N ASN A 141 6.16 -2.93 -5.66
CA ASN A 141 5.04 -3.68 -6.23
C ASN A 141 5.21 -5.20 -6.06
N GLY A 142 4.39 -5.78 -5.18
CA GLY A 142 4.41 -7.21 -4.84
C GLY A 142 3.75 -8.13 -5.87
N ILE A 143 3.24 -7.61 -6.99
CA ILE A 143 2.48 -8.37 -8.00
C ILE A 143 3.13 -8.39 -9.39
N ILE A 144 4.35 -7.83 -9.52
CA ILE A 144 5.09 -7.82 -10.79
C ILE A 144 5.27 -9.23 -11.38
N PRO A 145 5.65 -10.28 -10.62
CA PRO A 145 5.80 -11.63 -11.16
C PRO A 145 4.49 -12.21 -11.71
N GLU A 146 3.36 -11.90 -11.10
CA GLU A 146 2.02 -12.31 -11.52
C GLU A 146 1.61 -11.58 -12.80
N ILE A 147 1.90 -10.28 -12.91
CA ILE A 147 1.70 -9.50 -14.14
C ILE A 147 2.57 -10.07 -15.27
N GLN A 148 3.83 -10.41 -15.00
CA GLN A 148 4.73 -11.04 -15.97
C GLN A 148 4.17 -12.36 -16.53
N ALA A 149 3.59 -13.19 -15.65
CA ALA A 149 3.08 -14.49 -16.03
C ALA A 149 1.88 -14.43 -16.98
N THR A 150 1.19 -13.29 -17.07
CA THR A 150 0.01 -13.09 -17.93
C THR A 150 0.30 -12.37 -19.26
N LEU A 151 1.53 -11.88 -19.46
CA LEU A 151 1.91 -11.13 -20.66
C LEU A 151 2.16 -12.04 -21.88
N ALA A 152 1.57 -11.67 -23.03
CA ALA A 152 1.82 -12.36 -24.29
C ALA A 152 3.26 -12.17 -24.79
N PRO A 153 3.97 -13.24 -25.21
CA PRO A 153 5.31 -13.14 -25.78
C PRO A 153 5.40 -12.13 -26.94
N PRO A 154 6.56 -11.47 -27.16
CA PRO A 154 7.76 -11.46 -26.32
C PRO A 154 7.60 -10.57 -25.08
N VAL A 155 7.87 -11.13 -23.89
CA VAL A 155 7.61 -10.48 -22.59
C VAL A 155 8.61 -9.36 -22.30
N LYS A 156 9.92 -9.59 -22.49
CA LYS A 156 10.99 -8.67 -22.06
C LYS A 156 10.80 -7.22 -22.56
N GLY A 157 10.63 -7.04 -23.87
CA GLY A 157 10.54 -5.71 -24.47
C GLY A 157 9.25 -4.96 -24.14
N LYS A 158 8.11 -5.67 -24.16
CA LYS A 158 6.81 -5.08 -23.82
C LYS A 158 6.74 -4.70 -22.34
N MET A 159 7.25 -5.57 -21.48
CA MET A 159 7.24 -5.35 -20.04
C MET A 159 8.15 -4.19 -19.64
N PHE A 160 9.38 -4.10 -20.18
CA PHE A 160 10.28 -3.00 -19.85
C PHE A 160 9.68 -1.65 -20.21
N LYS A 161 9.12 -1.50 -21.41
CA LYS A 161 8.43 -0.26 -21.82
C LYS A 161 7.23 0.06 -20.92
N GLY A 162 6.45 -0.95 -20.57
CA GLY A 162 5.32 -0.82 -19.64
C GLY A 162 5.75 -0.34 -18.26
N LEU A 163 6.82 -0.92 -17.71
CA LEU A 163 7.40 -0.50 -16.43
C LEU A 163 7.94 0.93 -16.50
N CYS A 164 8.67 1.31 -17.55
CA CYS A 164 9.17 2.68 -17.70
C CYS A 164 8.03 3.71 -17.72
N LEU A 165 6.95 3.45 -18.49
CA LEU A 165 5.79 4.32 -18.52
C LEU A 165 5.09 4.38 -17.16
N CYS A 166 4.92 3.23 -16.50
CA CYS A 166 4.30 3.14 -15.18
C CYS A 166 5.08 3.97 -14.15
N TYR A 167 6.39 3.77 -14.03
CA TYR A 167 7.21 4.51 -13.06
C TYR A 167 7.33 6.00 -13.39
N ALA A 168 7.29 6.39 -14.67
CA ALA A 168 7.23 7.80 -15.05
C ALA A 168 5.93 8.46 -14.57
N ILE A 169 4.79 7.80 -14.75
CA ILE A 169 3.48 8.27 -14.27
C ILE A 169 3.50 8.34 -12.73
N VAL A 170 3.92 7.28 -12.05
CA VAL A 170 3.99 7.19 -10.59
C VAL A 170 4.84 8.33 -10.00
N LEU A 171 6.00 8.59 -10.59
CA LEU A 171 6.88 9.68 -10.17
C LEU A 171 6.16 11.02 -10.27
N VAL A 172 5.55 11.33 -11.41
CA VAL A 172 4.83 12.61 -11.59
C VAL A 172 3.66 12.73 -10.60
N THR A 173 2.87 11.66 -10.40
CA THR A 173 1.72 11.69 -9.50
C THR A 173 2.11 11.82 -8.03
N PHE A 174 3.08 11.04 -7.55
CA PHE A 174 3.47 11.11 -6.13
C PHE A 174 4.20 12.39 -5.80
N PHE A 175 5.15 12.83 -6.62
CA PHE A 175 5.84 14.09 -6.35
C PHE A 175 4.90 15.28 -6.45
N SER A 176 3.93 15.29 -7.39
CA SER A 176 2.96 16.39 -7.46
C SER A 176 2.12 16.49 -6.19
N VAL A 177 1.58 15.38 -5.68
CA VAL A 177 0.79 15.35 -4.44
C VAL A 177 1.66 15.66 -3.22
N ALA A 178 2.83 15.04 -3.09
CA ALA A 178 3.72 15.22 -1.94
C ALA A 178 4.23 16.66 -1.83
N ILE A 179 4.72 17.24 -2.94
CA ILE A 179 5.24 18.61 -2.96
C ILE A 179 4.13 19.61 -2.68
N SER A 180 2.99 19.50 -3.38
CA SER A 180 1.88 20.44 -3.19
C SER A 180 1.23 20.33 -1.82
N GLY A 181 1.04 19.11 -1.30
CA GLY A 181 0.49 18.84 0.01
C GLY A 181 1.38 19.38 1.12
N TYR A 182 2.68 19.03 1.12
CA TYR A 182 3.60 19.54 2.12
C TYR A 182 3.76 21.07 2.04
N TRP A 183 3.76 21.66 0.84
CA TRP A 183 3.76 23.12 0.68
C TRP A 183 2.47 23.81 1.16
N ALA A 184 1.35 23.10 1.19
CA ALA A 184 0.09 23.64 1.65
C ALA A 184 -0.05 23.58 3.18
N PHE A 185 0.38 22.48 3.80
CA PHE A 185 0.11 22.18 5.21
C PHE A 185 1.37 22.11 6.11
N GLY A 186 2.57 22.06 5.53
CA GLY A 186 3.82 21.97 6.27
C GLY A 186 3.84 20.78 7.23
N ASN A 187 4.24 21.02 8.48
CA ASN A 187 4.28 20.03 9.55
C ASN A 187 2.90 19.49 9.97
N GLN A 188 1.80 20.09 9.51
CA GLN A 188 0.43 19.60 9.75
C GLN A 188 -0.07 18.66 8.64
N ALA A 189 0.75 18.34 7.64
CA ALA A 189 0.37 17.40 6.59
C ALA A 189 0.08 16.01 7.18
N ASP A 190 -1.15 15.53 7.02
CA ASP A 190 -1.57 14.20 7.44
C ASP A 190 -1.02 13.13 6.50
N ALA A 191 -0.91 11.90 7.00
CA ALA A 191 -0.52 10.74 6.20
C ALA A 191 -1.46 10.52 5.00
N LEU A 192 -2.75 10.85 5.16
CA LEU A 192 -3.72 11.00 4.08
C LEU A 192 -4.00 12.48 3.86
N ILE A 193 -3.43 13.06 2.81
CA ILE A 193 -3.56 14.51 2.51
C ILE A 193 -5.01 14.97 2.30
N LEU A 194 -5.92 14.07 1.94
CA LEU A 194 -7.35 14.37 1.81
C LEU A 194 -7.99 14.73 3.17
N SER A 195 -7.45 14.21 4.27
CA SER A 195 -7.91 14.52 5.63
C SER A 195 -7.71 16.00 5.96
N ASN A 196 -6.60 16.59 5.51
CA ASN A 196 -6.34 18.02 5.69
C ASN A 196 -7.34 18.94 4.96
N PHE A 197 -8.17 18.42 4.05
CA PHE A 197 -9.18 19.25 3.35
C PHE A 197 -10.40 19.54 4.24
N VAL A 198 -10.54 18.82 5.36
CA VAL A 198 -11.61 19.00 6.34
C VAL A 198 -10.98 19.20 7.71
N VAL A 199 -11.08 20.41 8.26
CA VAL A 199 -10.54 20.76 9.58
C VAL A 199 -11.72 21.11 10.48
N ASP A 200 -11.84 20.46 11.64
CA ASP A 200 -12.92 20.67 12.62
C ASP A 200 -14.33 20.64 12.00
N GLY A 201 -14.59 19.67 11.10
CA GLY A 201 -15.87 19.53 10.38
C GLY A 201 -16.12 20.59 9.31
N ARG A 202 -15.17 21.49 9.05
CA ARG A 202 -15.26 22.54 8.02
C ARG A 202 -14.38 22.18 6.83
N ALA A 203 -15.01 22.04 5.68
CA ALA A 203 -14.28 21.85 4.43
C ALA A 203 -13.57 23.14 4.01
N LEU A 204 -12.26 23.08 3.79
CA LEU A 204 -11.45 24.19 3.25
C LEU A 204 -11.70 24.40 1.75
N MET A 205 -12.48 23.52 1.13
CA MET A 205 -12.86 23.53 -0.27
C MET A 205 -14.38 23.34 -0.43
N PRO A 206 -14.95 23.63 -1.62
CA PRO A 206 -16.34 23.33 -1.90
C PRO A 206 -16.68 21.86 -1.56
N LYS A 207 -17.76 21.63 -0.82
CA LYS A 207 -18.15 20.29 -0.32
C LYS A 207 -18.23 19.24 -1.44
N TRP A 208 -18.70 19.63 -2.63
CA TRP A 208 -18.78 18.73 -3.78
C TRP A 208 -17.40 18.21 -4.21
N PHE A 209 -16.35 19.03 -4.09
CA PHE A 209 -15.00 18.68 -4.52
C PHE A 209 -14.38 17.65 -3.58
N VAL A 210 -14.54 17.88 -2.27
CA VAL A 210 -14.07 16.93 -1.24
C VAL A 210 -14.85 15.61 -1.35
N PHE A 211 -16.17 15.65 -1.53
CA PHE A 211 -17.00 14.47 -1.74
C PHE A 211 -16.55 13.67 -2.98
N MET A 212 -16.42 14.34 -4.14
CA MET A 212 -16.03 13.71 -5.39
C MET A 212 -14.64 13.05 -5.28
N THR A 213 -13.67 13.74 -4.67
CA THR A 213 -12.30 13.24 -4.53
C THR A 213 -12.24 12.01 -3.63
N ASN A 214 -12.95 12.02 -2.49
CA ASN A 214 -13.06 10.86 -1.61
C ASN A 214 -13.81 9.70 -2.29
N MET A 215 -14.84 9.97 -3.08
CA MET A 215 -15.55 8.93 -3.85
C MET A 215 -14.65 8.28 -4.91
N PHE A 216 -13.86 9.05 -5.65
CA PHE A 216 -12.88 8.50 -6.58
C PHE A 216 -11.86 7.61 -5.88
N THR A 217 -11.41 8.04 -4.69
CA THR A 217 -10.46 7.29 -3.85
C THR A 217 -11.08 5.97 -3.39
N ILE A 218 -12.28 5.98 -2.81
CA ILE A 218 -13.01 4.76 -2.36
C ILE A 218 -13.21 3.77 -3.51
N LEU A 219 -13.64 4.23 -4.68
CA LEU A 219 -13.86 3.36 -5.85
C LEU A 219 -12.54 2.75 -6.35
N GLN A 220 -11.46 3.55 -6.38
CA GLN A 220 -10.14 3.09 -6.76
C GLN A 220 -9.58 2.08 -5.76
N LEU A 221 -9.68 2.35 -4.46
CA LEU A 221 -9.23 1.47 -3.38
C LEU A 221 -9.95 0.12 -3.41
N SER A 222 -11.25 0.13 -3.70
CA SER A 222 -12.05 -1.09 -3.85
C SER A 222 -11.49 -2.01 -4.95
N ALA A 223 -11.15 -1.44 -6.10
CA ALA A 223 -10.55 -2.19 -7.20
C ALA A 223 -9.15 -2.72 -6.84
N VAL A 224 -8.31 -1.88 -6.24
CA VAL A 224 -6.93 -2.25 -5.87
C VAL A 224 -6.90 -3.32 -4.78
N ALA A 225 -7.75 -3.20 -3.77
CA ALA A 225 -7.79 -4.16 -2.67
C ALA A 225 -8.20 -5.56 -3.16
N VAL A 226 -9.09 -5.67 -4.15
CA VAL A 226 -9.39 -6.96 -4.81
C VAL A 226 -8.14 -7.56 -5.45
N VAL A 227 -7.32 -6.75 -6.12
CA VAL A 227 -6.07 -7.20 -6.75
C VAL A 227 -5.07 -7.69 -5.70
N TYR A 228 -4.88 -6.95 -4.62
CA TYR A 228 -3.95 -7.32 -3.55
C TYR A 228 -4.42 -8.50 -2.68
N CYS A 229 -5.73 -8.78 -2.63
CA CYS A 229 -6.25 -10.00 -2.00
C CYS A 229 -5.89 -11.27 -2.78
N GLN A 230 -5.63 -11.18 -4.09
CA GLN A 230 -5.48 -12.38 -4.93
C GLN A 230 -4.28 -13.25 -4.58
N PRO A 231 -3.06 -12.73 -4.36
CA PRO A 231 -1.92 -13.56 -3.95
C PRO A 231 -2.19 -14.35 -2.66
N THR A 232 -2.83 -13.70 -1.68
CA THR A 232 -3.21 -14.33 -0.41
C THR A 232 -4.28 -15.39 -0.63
N ASN A 233 -5.31 -15.09 -1.42
CA ASN A 233 -6.38 -16.03 -1.73
C ASN A 233 -5.86 -17.25 -2.50
N GLU A 234 -4.97 -17.07 -3.47
CA GLU A 234 -4.32 -18.19 -4.18
C GLU A 234 -3.48 -19.06 -3.24
N ALA A 235 -2.76 -18.44 -2.30
CA ALA A 235 -1.96 -19.18 -1.33
C ALA A 235 -2.84 -20.02 -0.39
N LEU A 236 -3.96 -19.46 0.09
CA LEU A 236 -4.94 -20.17 0.92
C LEU A 236 -5.63 -21.29 0.16
N GLU A 237 -6.06 -21.04 -1.07
CA GLU A 237 -6.69 -22.06 -1.91
C GLU A 237 -5.74 -23.20 -2.20
N ARG A 238 -4.46 -22.94 -2.50
CA ARG A 238 -3.46 -24.01 -2.64
C ARG A 238 -3.24 -24.80 -1.36
N ALA A 239 -3.46 -24.21 -0.19
CA ALA A 239 -3.30 -24.87 1.10
C ALA A 239 -4.52 -25.70 1.51
N PHE A 240 -5.72 -25.24 1.20
CA PHE A 240 -6.98 -25.83 1.70
C PHE A 240 -7.84 -26.52 0.63
N ALA A 241 -7.62 -26.27 -0.67
CA ALA A 241 -8.39 -26.92 -1.73
C ALA A 241 -7.93 -28.36 -1.96
N ASP A 242 -8.90 -29.24 -2.21
CA ASP A 242 -8.66 -30.62 -2.60
C ASP A 242 -8.49 -30.68 -4.14
N PRO A 243 -7.27 -31.02 -4.62
CA PRO A 243 -6.96 -31.06 -6.05
C PRO A 243 -7.71 -32.16 -6.82
N MET A 244 -8.32 -33.12 -6.12
CA MET A 244 -9.09 -34.21 -6.72
C MET A 244 -10.58 -33.86 -6.90
N SER A 245 -11.02 -32.72 -6.39
CA SER A 245 -12.41 -32.26 -6.48
C SER A 245 -12.55 -31.04 -7.39
N GLY A 246 -13.69 -30.90 -8.05
CA GLY A 246 -13.94 -29.77 -8.96
C GLY A 246 -13.83 -28.42 -8.24
N GLU A 247 -13.39 -27.39 -8.96
CA GLU A 247 -13.19 -26.02 -8.43
C GLU A 247 -14.47 -25.43 -7.81
N LEU A 248 -15.64 -25.78 -8.35
CA LEU A 248 -16.96 -25.37 -7.87
C LEU A 248 -17.64 -26.41 -6.98
N SER A 249 -16.92 -27.45 -6.53
CA SER A 249 -17.50 -28.42 -5.60
C SER A 249 -17.65 -27.80 -4.21
N LEU A 250 -18.67 -28.22 -3.44
CA LEU A 250 -18.85 -27.75 -2.05
C LEU A 250 -17.60 -27.98 -1.19
N ARG A 251 -16.84 -29.03 -1.50
CA ARG A 251 -15.57 -29.39 -0.83
C ARG A 251 -14.47 -28.34 -1.02
N ASN A 252 -14.49 -27.58 -2.12
CA ASN A 252 -13.54 -26.50 -2.40
C ASN A 252 -14.14 -25.10 -2.15
N ILE A 253 -15.45 -24.91 -2.35
CA ILE A 253 -16.13 -23.62 -2.11
C ILE A 253 -16.16 -23.27 -0.63
N VAL A 254 -16.49 -24.22 0.26
CA VAL A 254 -16.64 -23.91 1.69
C VAL A 254 -15.30 -23.45 2.31
N PRO A 255 -14.18 -24.18 2.16
CA PRO A 255 -12.88 -23.70 2.67
C PRO A 255 -12.44 -22.39 2.03
N ARG A 256 -12.74 -22.17 0.74
CA ARG A 256 -12.45 -20.92 0.05
C ARG A 256 -13.20 -19.74 0.66
N VAL A 257 -14.52 -19.83 0.83
CA VAL A 257 -15.31 -18.72 1.39
C VAL A 257 -14.90 -18.43 2.83
N ILE A 258 -14.67 -19.47 3.64
CA ILE A 258 -14.23 -19.32 5.04
C ILE A 258 -12.85 -18.66 5.10
N SER A 259 -11.86 -19.20 4.39
CA SER A 259 -10.48 -18.69 4.44
C SER A 259 -10.37 -17.26 3.93
N ARG A 260 -11.02 -16.93 2.80
CA ARG A 260 -11.07 -15.57 2.26
C ARG A 260 -11.74 -14.60 3.23
N SER A 261 -12.86 -14.99 3.84
CA SER A 261 -13.57 -14.16 4.81
C SER A 261 -12.75 -13.92 6.07
N LEU A 262 -12.11 -14.97 6.62
CA LEU A 262 -11.27 -14.85 7.81
C LEU A 262 -10.10 -13.88 7.61
N VAL A 263 -9.43 -13.94 6.46
CA VAL A 263 -8.31 -13.04 6.16
C VAL A 263 -8.75 -11.59 6.05
N VAL A 264 -9.88 -11.32 5.39
CA VAL A 264 -10.41 -9.96 5.29
C VAL A 264 -10.92 -9.47 6.65
N ILE A 265 -11.61 -10.30 7.45
CA ILE A 265 -12.03 -9.94 8.82
C ILE A 265 -10.81 -9.59 9.67
N ALA A 266 -9.73 -10.37 9.59
CA ALA A 266 -8.49 -10.05 10.28
C ALA A 266 -7.91 -8.70 9.80
N ALA A 267 -7.97 -8.40 8.50
CA ALA A 267 -7.48 -7.13 7.97
C ALA A 267 -8.32 -5.93 8.46
N ILE A 268 -9.65 -6.08 8.51
CA ILE A 268 -10.57 -5.07 9.07
C ILE A 268 -10.25 -4.83 10.55
N THR A 269 -10.03 -5.91 11.30
CA THR A 269 -9.72 -5.84 12.73
C THR A 269 -8.40 -5.11 12.95
N LEU A 270 -7.35 -5.44 12.19
CA LEU A 270 -6.05 -4.77 12.27
C LEU A 270 -6.16 -3.28 11.90
N ALA A 271 -6.86 -2.96 10.81
CA ALA A 271 -7.08 -1.57 10.38
C ALA A 271 -7.87 -0.76 11.43
N ALA A 272 -8.85 -1.37 12.10
CA ALA A 272 -9.63 -0.72 13.15
C ALA A 272 -8.87 -0.57 14.47
N MET A 273 -7.97 -1.51 14.80
CA MET A 273 -7.16 -1.48 16.02
C MET A 273 -5.98 -0.51 15.92
N LEU A 274 -5.36 -0.40 14.75
CA LEU A 274 -4.16 0.40 14.50
C LEU A 274 -4.42 1.36 13.32
N PRO A 275 -5.19 2.45 13.51
CA PRO A 275 -5.53 3.39 12.46
C PRO A 275 -4.38 4.34 12.09
N PHE A 276 -3.14 3.86 12.04
CA PHE A 276 -1.95 4.64 11.75
C PHE A 276 -1.49 4.35 10.31
N PHE A 277 -2.10 5.02 9.34
CA PHE A 277 -1.84 4.74 7.93
C PHE A 277 -0.35 4.90 7.55
N GLY A 278 0.29 5.97 8.04
CA GLY A 278 1.73 6.21 7.84
C GLY A 278 2.59 5.07 8.36
N ASP A 279 2.28 4.58 9.55
CA ASP A 279 3.04 3.51 10.21
C ASP A 279 2.84 2.16 9.54
N ILE A 280 1.61 1.83 9.11
CA ILE A 280 1.35 0.62 8.33
C ILE A 280 2.21 0.64 7.06
N ASN A 281 2.29 1.78 6.36
CA ASN A 281 3.13 1.90 5.18
C ASN A 281 4.63 1.80 5.51
N SER A 282 5.07 2.39 6.62
CA SER A 282 6.46 2.25 7.07
C SER A 282 6.80 0.79 7.36
N PHE A 283 5.93 0.08 8.07
CA PHE A 283 6.08 -1.33 8.39
C PHE A 283 6.14 -2.20 7.13
N VAL A 284 5.19 -2.03 6.20
CA VAL A 284 5.17 -2.75 4.93
C VAL A 284 6.42 -2.48 4.11
N GLY A 285 6.95 -1.26 4.16
CA GLY A 285 8.15 -0.87 3.42
C GLY A 285 9.41 -1.50 4.00
N ALA A 286 9.53 -1.45 5.32
CA ALA A 286 10.68 -1.97 6.05
C ALA A 286 10.80 -3.49 5.95
N PHE A 287 9.70 -4.20 6.26
CA PHE A 287 9.70 -5.67 6.29
C PHE A 287 9.45 -6.30 4.91
N GLY A 288 8.78 -5.58 4.03
CA GLY A 288 8.31 -6.07 2.74
C GLY A 288 9.18 -5.62 1.57
N PHE A 289 9.04 -4.36 1.21
CA PHE A 289 9.59 -3.83 -0.03
C PHE A 289 11.12 -3.62 -0.02
N ILE A 290 11.71 -3.21 1.10
CA ILE A 290 13.17 -3.08 1.18
C ILE A 290 13.86 -4.43 0.87
N PRO A 291 13.46 -5.55 1.51
CA PRO A 291 13.97 -6.86 1.14
C PRO A 291 13.62 -7.29 -0.28
N LEU A 292 12.36 -7.14 -0.72
CA LEU A 292 11.89 -7.65 -2.02
C LEU A 292 12.46 -6.90 -3.22
N ASP A 293 12.63 -5.59 -3.13
CA ASP A 293 12.92 -4.76 -4.29
C ASP A 293 14.40 -4.36 -4.37
N PHE A 294 15.11 -4.31 -3.24
CA PHE A 294 16.50 -3.89 -3.21
C PHE A 294 17.45 -5.05 -2.89
N ILE A 295 17.19 -5.79 -1.80
CA ILE A 295 18.11 -6.83 -1.32
C ILE A 295 18.07 -8.06 -2.22
N LEU A 296 16.89 -8.66 -2.38
CA LEU A 296 16.74 -9.93 -3.09
C LEU A 296 17.11 -9.85 -4.57
N PRO A 297 16.75 -8.81 -5.35
CA PRO A 297 17.13 -8.74 -6.75
C PRO A 297 18.64 -8.63 -6.93
N ALA A 298 19.33 -7.86 -6.09
CA ALA A 298 20.79 -7.71 -6.14
C ALA A 298 21.50 -9.04 -5.80
N VAL A 299 21.02 -9.75 -4.77
CA VAL A 299 21.55 -11.08 -4.39
C VAL A 299 21.27 -12.11 -5.50
N PHE A 300 20.03 -12.20 -5.99
CA PHE A 300 19.64 -13.14 -7.02
C PHE A 300 20.38 -12.89 -8.34
N PHE A 301 20.61 -11.64 -8.72
CA PHE A 301 21.41 -11.32 -9.89
C PHE A 301 22.80 -11.94 -9.80
N ASN A 302 23.49 -11.73 -8.68
CA ASN A 302 24.84 -12.26 -8.47
C ASN A 302 24.87 -13.79 -8.40
N LEU A 303 23.87 -14.43 -7.78
CA LEU A 303 23.77 -15.89 -7.72
C LEU A 303 23.47 -16.53 -9.08
N THR A 304 22.66 -15.86 -9.91
CA THR A 304 22.19 -16.40 -11.19
C THR A 304 23.22 -16.21 -12.29
N PHE A 305 23.68 -14.97 -12.48
CA PHE A 305 24.57 -14.62 -13.58
C PHE A 305 26.05 -14.79 -13.24
N LYS A 306 26.38 -14.92 -11.94
CA LYS A 306 27.74 -15.12 -11.43
C LYS A 306 28.76 -14.18 -12.11
N PRO A 307 28.52 -12.86 -12.11
CA PRO A 307 29.45 -11.92 -12.74
C PRO A 307 30.83 -12.03 -12.08
N SER A 308 31.89 -11.80 -12.86
CA SER A 308 33.26 -11.82 -12.35
C SER A 308 33.42 -10.86 -11.16
N LYS A 309 34.17 -11.25 -10.13
CA LYS A 309 34.48 -10.41 -8.96
C LYS A 309 35.29 -9.14 -9.32
N ARG A 310 35.85 -9.10 -10.53
CA ARG A 310 36.51 -7.90 -11.08
C ARG A 310 35.52 -6.94 -11.76
N SER A 311 34.29 -7.38 -12.01
CA SER A 311 33.26 -6.56 -12.63
C SER A 311 32.71 -5.53 -11.63
N PRO A 312 32.53 -4.26 -12.04
CA PRO A 312 31.88 -3.26 -11.20
C PRO A 312 30.44 -3.68 -10.82
N ILE A 313 29.75 -4.42 -11.69
CA ILE A 313 28.38 -4.89 -11.46
C ILE A 313 28.28 -5.77 -10.21
N PHE A 314 29.29 -6.64 -10.00
CA PHE A 314 29.31 -7.51 -8.82
C PHE A 314 29.36 -6.69 -7.53
N TRP A 315 30.24 -5.69 -7.48
CA TRP A 315 30.42 -4.82 -6.31
C TRP A 315 29.24 -3.90 -6.07
N VAL A 316 28.63 -3.35 -7.13
CA VAL A 316 27.40 -2.54 -7.02
C VAL A 316 26.28 -3.36 -6.39
N ASN A 317 26.03 -4.58 -6.89
CA ASN A 317 24.99 -5.46 -6.33
C ASN A 317 25.26 -5.84 -4.87
N ILE A 318 26.51 -6.15 -4.51
CA ILE A 318 26.87 -6.42 -3.10
C ILE A 318 26.65 -5.18 -2.24
N THR A 319 27.04 -4.01 -2.71
CA THR A 319 26.87 -2.74 -1.98
C THR A 319 25.39 -2.44 -1.75
N ILE A 320 24.54 -2.59 -2.77
CA ILE A 320 23.08 -2.46 -2.63
C ILE A 320 22.57 -3.44 -1.58
N ALA A 321 22.92 -4.73 -1.70
CA ALA A 321 22.44 -5.75 -0.77
C ALA A 321 22.84 -5.42 0.69
N VAL A 322 24.08 -5.01 0.94
CA VAL A 322 24.56 -4.68 2.30
C VAL A 322 23.90 -3.41 2.84
N ILE A 323 23.90 -2.31 2.07
CA ILE A 323 23.34 -1.03 2.51
C ILE A 323 21.85 -1.18 2.80
N PHE A 324 21.08 -1.77 1.88
CA PHE A 324 19.64 -1.95 2.08
C PHE A 324 19.31 -3.00 3.14
N SER A 325 20.20 -3.95 3.44
CA SER A 325 20.03 -4.83 4.62
C SER A 325 20.17 -4.06 5.92
N ILE A 326 21.17 -3.18 6.03
CA ILE A 326 21.36 -2.31 7.21
C ILE A 326 20.17 -1.35 7.34
N LEU A 327 19.80 -0.68 6.25
CA LEU A 327 18.64 0.21 6.22
C LEU A 327 17.35 -0.53 6.56
N GLY A 328 17.13 -1.73 6.04
CA GLY A 328 15.96 -2.55 6.34
C GLY A 328 15.85 -2.88 7.82
N VAL A 329 16.94 -3.29 8.47
CA VAL A 329 16.95 -3.56 9.91
C VAL A 329 16.62 -2.31 10.72
N ILE A 330 17.25 -1.17 10.41
CA ILE A 330 17.01 0.07 11.15
C ILE A 330 15.59 0.59 10.91
N ALA A 331 15.11 0.54 9.68
CA ALA A 331 13.75 0.93 9.32
C ALA A 331 12.70 0.03 9.99
N SER A 332 12.96 -1.28 10.12
CA SER A 332 12.09 -2.19 10.86
C SER A 332 12.01 -1.81 12.34
N ILE A 333 13.14 -1.45 12.96
CA ILE A 333 13.14 -0.95 14.35
C ILE A 333 12.38 0.37 14.45
N ALA A 334 12.59 1.29 13.50
CA ALA A 334 11.89 2.58 13.45
C ALA A 334 10.37 2.43 13.32
N ALA A 335 9.91 1.54 12.43
CA ALA A 335 8.49 1.28 12.19
C ALA A 335 7.81 0.66 13.40
N VAL A 336 8.45 -0.33 14.04
CA VAL A 336 7.93 -0.96 15.27
C VAL A 336 7.91 0.04 16.43
N ARG A 337 8.95 0.85 16.58
CA ARG A 337 8.99 1.92 17.60
C ARG A 337 7.86 2.93 17.40
N GLN A 338 7.62 3.35 16.16
CA GLN A 338 6.56 4.31 15.85
C GLN A 338 5.18 3.76 16.20
N ILE A 339 4.86 2.54 15.75
CA ILE A 339 3.59 1.87 16.10
C ILE A 339 3.43 1.75 17.62
N ALA A 340 4.50 1.43 18.35
CA ALA A 340 4.44 1.29 19.80
C ALA A 340 4.14 2.64 20.50
N LEU A 341 4.79 3.73 20.08
CA LEU A 341 4.55 5.06 20.62
C LEU A 341 3.12 5.56 20.32
N ASP A 342 2.65 5.33 19.10
CA ASP A 342 1.30 5.74 18.70
C ASP A 342 0.24 4.86 19.38
N ALA A 343 0.53 3.58 19.64
CA ALA A 343 -0.33 2.69 20.42
C ALA A 343 -0.39 3.04 21.92
N GLU A 344 0.65 3.64 22.52
CA GLU A 344 0.63 4.08 23.92
C GLU A 344 -0.31 5.28 24.14
N THR A 345 -0.43 6.15 23.13
CA THR A 345 -1.28 7.35 23.18
C THR A 345 -2.71 7.06 22.75
N TYR A 346 -2.93 6.01 21.95
CA TYR A 346 -4.23 5.64 21.41
C TYR A 346 -5.01 4.69 22.33
N LYS A 347 -6.26 5.04 22.63
CA LYS A 347 -7.21 4.10 23.25
C LYS A 347 -7.84 3.26 22.14
N LEU A 348 -7.88 1.95 22.33
CA LEU A 348 -8.44 0.99 21.37
C LEU A 348 -9.87 1.40 20.97
N PHE A 349 -10.11 1.61 19.67
CA PHE A 349 -11.37 2.16 19.11
C PHE A 349 -11.71 3.60 19.52
N ALA A 350 -10.71 4.42 19.81
CA ALA A 350 -10.88 5.86 19.95
C ALA A 350 -11.09 6.53 18.58
N ASP A 351 -11.58 7.76 18.62
CA ASP A 351 -11.60 8.57 17.42
C ASP A 351 -10.21 9.19 17.24
N VAL A 352 -9.63 9.00 16.05
CA VAL A 352 -8.42 9.71 15.60
C VAL A 352 -8.85 10.99 14.91
#